data_AF-A0A1M4ZZB3-F1
#
_entry.id   AF-A0A1M4ZZB3-F1
#
_cell.length_a   1.000
_cell.length_b   1.000
_cell.length_c   1.000
_cell.angle_alpha   90.00
_cell.angle_beta   90.00
_cell.angle_gamma   90.00
#
_symmetry.space_group_name_H-M   'P 1'
#
loop_
_entity.id
_entity.type
_entity.pdbx_description
1 polymer ?
#
loop_
_entity_poly.entity_id
_entity_poly.type
_entity_poly.pdbx_seq_one_letter_code
_entity_poly.pdbx_strand_id
1 'polypeptide(L)'
;MGYWRTLHLFDDKKFYKEIVPTLKGETGDLTADCQEFLKSHVTGSTVHLSKLVNETIENIVSISNSFDKTFKINSEYEKIGDYNAQIEFLNNLNIHYDFCKFFEFYIFKTCADFFPHLPLGKGGVMRQFKLSPETLACSVMDELDDWNPFLHNAGMGITNWLTHEDLQYLYLDKENLKHDDDSLGEELLSLLEAAHSNELGFITGVDMREDILELLPNNKIVKPGTWTLENSSGLIWKR
;
A
#
# COMPACT_ATOMS: atom_id res chain seq x y z
N MET A 1 -18.86 -1.29 -7.97
CA MET A 1 -17.50 -1.56 -7.48
C MET A 1 -17.63 -1.91 -6.02
N GLY A 2 -17.00 -2.99 -5.58
CA GLY A 2 -17.20 -3.50 -4.21
C GLY A 2 -15.90 -3.36 -3.48
N TYR A 3 -15.87 -2.72 -2.32
CA TYR A 3 -14.71 -2.48 -1.47
C TYR A 3 -13.96 -3.77 -1.09
N TRP A 4 -13.17 -4.32 -2.00
CA TRP A 4 -12.40 -5.55 -1.80
C TRP A 4 -11.01 -5.19 -1.31
N ARG A 5 -10.78 -5.46 -0.03
CA ARG A 5 -9.51 -5.19 0.64
C ARG A 5 -8.52 -6.32 0.36
N THR A 6 -7.26 -5.95 0.19
CA THR A 6 -6.15 -6.88 -0.04
C THR A 6 -4.97 -6.49 0.85
N LEU A 7 -4.20 -7.49 1.29
CA LEU A 7 -3.02 -7.35 2.14
C LEU A 7 -1.79 -7.92 1.44
N HIS A 8 -0.71 -7.15 1.43
CA HIS A 8 0.50 -7.42 0.66
C HIS A 8 1.73 -7.27 1.54
N LEU A 9 2.83 -7.91 1.13
CA LEU A 9 4.14 -7.67 1.73
C LEU A 9 4.73 -6.34 1.25
N PHE A 10 5.43 -5.67 2.14
CA PHE A 10 5.98 -4.34 1.93
C PHE A 10 7.41 -4.24 2.48
N ASP A 11 8.35 -3.82 1.65
CA ASP A 11 9.73 -3.52 2.06
C ASP A 11 9.80 -2.06 2.51
N ASP A 12 9.40 -1.83 3.76
CA ASP A 12 9.37 -0.51 4.39
C ASP A 12 10.77 0.11 4.48
N LYS A 13 11.80 -0.71 4.68
CA LYS A 13 13.19 -0.25 4.72
C LYS A 13 13.61 0.34 3.38
N LYS A 14 13.34 -0.35 2.28
CA LYS A 14 13.58 0.17 0.93
C LYS A 14 12.71 1.38 0.64
N PHE A 15 11.44 1.34 1.05
CA PHE A 15 10.52 2.46 0.89
C PHE A 15 11.09 3.75 1.49
N TYR A 16 11.44 3.75 2.78
CA TYR A 16 11.93 4.95 3.44
C TYR A 16 13.36 5.34 3.01
N LYS A 17 14.22 4.38 2.67
CA LYS A 17 15.62 4.66 2.34
C LYS A 17 15.82 5.11 0.89
N GLU A 18 15.03 4.60 -0.04
CA GLU A 18 15.26 4.79 -1.48
C GLU A 18 14.05 5.44 -2.18
N ILE A 19 12.85 4.97 -1.87
CA ILE A 19 11.64 5.36 -2.61
C ILE A 19 11.13 6.73 -2.18
N VAL A 20 11.02 7.00 -0.88
CA VAL A 20 10.60 8.31 -0.35
C VAL A 20 11.52 9.44 -0.82
N PRO A 21 12.86 9.34 -0.71
CA PRO A 21 13.76 10.35 -1.27
C PRO A 21 13.56 10.55 -2.78
N THR A 22 13.28 9.48 -3.52
CA THR A 22 13.00 9.57 -4.97
C THR A 22 11.68 10.28 -5.26
N LEU A 23 10.61 9.94 -4.53
CA LEU A 23 9.31 10.61 -4.63
C LEU A 23 9.39 12.10 -4.25
N LYS A 24 10.26 12.46 -3.30
CA LYS A 24 10.52 13.85 -2.89
C LYS A 24 11.45 14.61 -3.83
N GLY A 25 11.99 13.96 -4.85
CA GLY A 25 12.94 14.57 -5.81
C GLY A 25 14.33 14.83 -5.21
N GLU A 26 14.66 14.20 -4.09
CA GLU A 26 15.97 14.31 -3.42
C GLU A 26 17.02 13.43 -4.10
N THR A 27 16.60 12.27 -4.64
CA THR A 27 17.45 11.29 -5.33
C THR A 27 16.75 10.68 -6.54
N GLY A 28 17.50 9.99 -7.41
CA GLY A 28 16.91 9.21 -8.51
C GLY A 28 16.33 10.07 -9.65
N ASP A 29 15.68 9.39 -10.60
CA ASP A 29 15.00 10.02 -11.75
C ASP A 29 13.72 9.24 -12.07
N LEU A 30 12.57 9.88 -11.87
CA LEU A 30 11.24 9.30 -12.11
C LEU A 30 10.83 9.29 -13.59
N THR A 31 11.66 9.81 -14.50
CA THR A 31 11.31 9.96 -15.93
C THR A 31 10.85 8.65 -16.57
N ALA A 32 11.59 7.56 -16.36
CA ALA A 32 11.24 6.27 -16.94
C ALA A 32 9.97 5.68 -16.31
N ASP A 33 9.81 5.83 -14.99
CA ASP A 33 8.65 5.33 -14.26
C ASP A 33 7.38 6.08 -14.63
N CYS A 34 7.44 7.41 -14.72
CA CYS A 34 6.33 8.23 -15.20
C CYS A 34 5.99 7.93 -16.66
N GLN A 35 6.98 7.72 -17.54
CA GLN A 35 6.73 7.31 -18.92
C GLN A 35 6.00 5.97 -19.01
N GLU A 36 6.37 5.00 -18.17
CA GLU A 36 5.70 3.71 -18.11
C GLU A 36 4.28 3.82 -17.57
N PHE A 37 4.11 4.53 -16.44
CA PHE A 37 2.81 4.81 -15.84
C PHE A 37 1.86 5.48 -16.85
N LEU A 38 2.31 6.54 -17.53
CA LEU A 38 1.49 7.30 -18.47
C LEU A 38 1.08 6.50 -19.71
N LYS A 39 1.86 5.50 -20.15
CA LYS A 39 1.45 4.58 -21.23
C LYS A 39 0.24 3.73 -20.84
N SER A 40 0.13 3.36 -19.57
CA SER A 40 -1.00 2.58 -19.04
C SER A 40 -2.18 3.46 -18.63
N HIS A 41 -1.94 4.74 -18.33
CA HIS A 41 -2.90 5.67 -17.74
C HIS A 41 -3.53 6.65 -18.74
N VAL A 42 -2.84 6.99 -19.84
CA VAL A 42 -3.31 7.99 -20.83
C VAL A 42 -3.47 7.37 -22.22
N THR A 43 -4.69 7.36 -22.75
CA THR A 43 -4.98 7.02 -24.15
C THR A 43 -4.81 8.24 -25.05
N GLY A 44 -3.69 8.35 -25.79
CA GLY A 44 -3.48 9.47 -26.74
C GLY A 44 -2.02 9.66 -27.20
N SER A 45 -1.81 10.43 -28.28
CA SER A 45 -0.58 10.48 -29.09
C SER A 45 0.74 10.74 -28.34
N THR A 46 1.84 10.17 -28.85
CA THR A 46 3.18 10.14 -28.24
C THR A 46 3.90 11.48 -28.11
N VAL A 47 3.49 12.53 -28.83
CA VAL A 47 4.18 13.83 -28.85
C VAL A 47 3.85 14.69 -27.60
N HIS A 48 2.75 14.40 -26.91
CA HIS A 48 2.39 15.07 -25.65
C HIS A 48 3.02 14.44 -24.40
N LEU A 49 3.66 13.27 -24.52
CA LEU A 49 4.12 12.49 -23.36
C LEU A 49 5.26 13.16 -22.60
N SER A 50 6.24 13.78 -23.27
CA SER A 50 7.41 14.34 -22.57
C SER A 50 7.07 15.54 -21.68
N LYS A 51 6.20 16.44 -22.17
CA LYS A 51 5.71 17.57 -21.36
C LYS A 51 4.87 17.06 -20.18
N LEU A 52 4.03 16.06 -20.43
CA LEU A 52 3.18 15.44 -19.40
C LEU A 52 4.02 14.72 -18.33
N VAL A 53 5.13 14.09 -18.72
CA VAL A 53 6.07 13.45 -17.78
C VAL A 53 6.64 14.46 -16.80
N ASN A 54 7.18 15.59 -17.28
CA ASN A 54 7.76 16.60 -16.40
C ASN A 54 6.71 17.19 -15.46
N GLU A 55 5.53 17.55 -15.98
CA GLU A 55 4.42 18.06 -15.16
C GLU A 55 4.00 17.01 -14.10
N THR A 56 3.93 15.73 -14.48
CA THR A 56 3.58 14.64 -13.56
C THR A 56 4.64 14.47 -12.46
N ILE A 57 5.93 14.52 -12.80
CA ILE A 57 7.02 14.45 -11.82
C ILE A 57 6.95 15.63 -10.85
N GLU A 58 6.80 16.86 -11.35
CA GLU A 58 6.68 18.07 -10.52
C GLU A 58 5.51 17.95 -9.53
N ASN A 59 4.38 17.42 -10.00
CA ASN A 59 3.19 17.19 -9.18
C ASN A 59 3.42 16.11 -8.10
N ILE A 60 4.03 14.97 -8.46
CA ILE A 60 4.39 13.91 -7.52
C ILE A 60 5.33 14.44 -6.45
N VAL A 61 6.37 15.18 -6.85
CA VAL A 61 7.36 15.76 -5.93
C VAL A 61 6.71 16.79 -5.01
N SER A 62 5.84 17.65 -5.55
CA SER A 62 5.12 18.66 -4.77
C SER A 62 4.27 18.02 -3.67
N ILE A 63 3.43 17.02 -4.03
CA ILE A 63 2.62 16.29 -3.04
C ILE A 63 3.51 15.53 -2.06
N SER A 64 4.54 14.83 -2.53
CA SER A 64 5.41 14.01 -1.68
C SER A 64 6.12 14.85 -0.61
N ASN A 65 6.48 16.09 -0.93
CA ASN A 65 7.10 17.02 0.02
C ASN A 65 6.13 17.59 1.08
N SER A 66 4.82 17.46 0.88
CA SER A 66 3.81 17.88 1.87
C SER A 66 3.55 16.84 2.96
N PHE A 67 4.10 15.63 2.80
CA PHE A 67 4.06 14.58 3.82
C PHE A 67 5.17 14.72 4.86
N ASP A 68 4.85 14.27 6.07
CA ASP A 68 5.79 14.12 7.17
C ASP A 68 6.84 13.02 6.92
N LYS A 69 7.61 12.68 7.97
CA LYS A 69 8.64 11.63 7.91
C LYS A 69 8.06 10.22 7.77
N THR A 70 6.84 9.99 8.24
CA THR A 70 6.17 8.67 8.12
C THR A 70 5.60 8.45 6.73
N PHE A 71 5.50 9.51 5.93
CA PHE A 71 4.84 9.51 4.62
C PHE A 71 3.34 9.17 4.68
N LYS A 72 2.75 9.18 5.89
CA LYS A 72 1.32 8.96 6.11
C LYS A 72 0.58 10.28 6.34
N ILE A 73 1.24 11.28 6.95
CA ILE A 73 0.55 12.49 7.39
C ILE A 73 0.84 13.63 6.43
N ASN A 74 -0.20 14.07 5.71
CA ASN A 74 -0.14 15.30 4.95
C ASN A 74 -0.45 16.49 5.87
N SER A 75 0.51 17.41 6.01
CA SER A 75 0.47 18.47 7.02
C SER A 75 -0.60 19.55 6.81
N GLU A 76 -1.16 19.67 5.60
CA GLU A 76 -2.28 20.58 5.33
C GLU A 76 -3.61 19.87 5.54
N TYR A 77 -3.72 18.64 5.03
CA TYR A 77 -4.90 17.80 5.17
C TYR A 77 -5.22 17.47 6.63
N GLU A 78 -4.21 17.13 7.44
CA GLU A 78 -4.39 16.77 8.86
C GLU A 78 -5.02 17.89 9.69
N LYS A 79 -4.84 19.16 9.28
CA LYS A 79 -5.42 20.32 9.98
C LYS A 79 -6.91 20.48 9.72
N ILE A 80 -7.47 19.77 8.74
CA ILE A 80 -8.86 19.88 8.35
C ILE A 80 -9.66 18.88 9.19
N GLY A 81 -10.37 19.38 10.21
CA GLY A 81 -11.18 18.52 11.10
C GLY A 81 -12.55 18.14 10.54
N ASP A 82 -13.08 18.87 9.56
CA ASP A 82 -14.38 18.59 8.95
C ASP A 82 -14.26 17.70 7.71
N TYR A 83 -15.06 16.63 7.67
CA TYR A 83 -15.02 15.63 6.60
C TYR A 83 -15.41 16.20 5.23
N ASN A 84 -16.37 17.13 5.15
CA ASN A 84 -16.75 17.72 3.86
C ASN A 84 -15.64 18.64 3.35
N ALA A 85 -15.00 19.40 4.24
CA ALA A 85 -13.84 20.22 3.91
C ALA A 85 -12.63 19.38 3.48
N GLN A 86 -12.44 18.19 4.06
CA GLN A 86 -11.41 17.24 3.64
C GLN A 86 -11.67 16.76 2.20
N ILE A 87 -12.91 16.36 1.89
CA ILE A 87 -13.31 15.97 0.53
C ILE A 87 -13.10 17.13 -0.44
N GLU A 88 -13.51 18.34 -0.07
CA GLU A 88 -13.34 19.53 -0.90
C GLU A 88 -11.87 19.83 -1.17
N PHE A 89 -11.01 19.71 -0.15
CA PHE A 89 -9.57 19.86 -0.30
C PHE A 89 -8.98 18.89 -1.32
N LEU A 90 -9.29 17.58 -1.19
CA LEU A 90 -8.79 16.55 -2.10
C LEU A 90 -9.32 16.76 -3.52
N ASN A 91 -10.61 17.11 -3.68
CA ASN A 91 -11.21 17.38 -4.98
C ASN A 91 -10.62 18.62 -5.67
N ASN A 92 -10.18 19.62 -4.89
CA ASN A 92 -9.54 20.83 -5.41
C ASN A 92 -8.04 20.61 -5.71
N LEU A 93 -7.44 19.57 -5.14
CA LEU A 93 -6.09 19.14 -5.49
C LEU A 93 -6.15 18.36 -6.80
N ASN A 94 -6.20 19.08 -7.93
CA ASN A 94 -6.37 18.54 -9.30
C ASN A 94 -5.48 17.34 -9.67
N ILE A 95 -4.38 17.15 -8.96
CA ILE A 95 -3.34 16.13 -9.20
C ILE A 95 -3.40 14.96 -8.21
N HIS A 96 -4.31 15.01 -7.22
CA HIS A 96 -4.46 13.98 -6.17
C HIS A 96 -4.80 12.61 -6.77
N TYR A 97 -5.74 12.59 -7.71
CA TYR A 97 -6.14 11.37 -8.42
C TYR A 97 -4.95 10.68 -9.11
N ASP A 98 -4.16 11.45 -9.86
CA ASP A 98 -3.00 10.95 -10.59
C ASP A 98 -1.88 10.54 -9.62
N PHE A 99 -1.71 11.28 -8.52
CA PHE A 99 -0.77 10.94 -7.46
C PHE A 99 -1.10 9.59 -6.81
N CYS A 100 -2.32 9.36 -6.35
CA CYS A 100 -2.70 8.08 -5.73
C CYS A 100 -2.45 6.90 -6.66
N LYS A 101 -2.74 7.08 -7.95
CA LYS A 101 -2.51 6.07 -8.98
C LYS A 101 -1.03 5.87 -9.28
N PHE A 102 -0.25 6.93 -9.39
CA PHE A 102 1.18 6.79 -9.58
C PHE A 102 1.82 6.13 -8.36
N PHE A 103 1.43 6.54 -7.16
CA PHE A 103 1.92 5.99 -5.90
C PHE A 103 1.66 4.49 -5.81
N GLU A 104 0.42 4.03 -6.03
CA GLU A 104 0.11 2.59 -6.09
C GLU A 104 1.00 1.85 -7.10
N PHE A 105 1.09 2.35 -8.33
CA PHE A 105 1.93 1.74 -9.37
C PHE A 105 3.39 1.65 -8.93
N TYR A 106 3.93 2.74 -8.40
CA TYR A 106 5.34 2.86 -8.10
C TYR A 106 5.75 2.03 -6.87
N ILE A 107 4.89 1.96 -5.85
CA ILE A 107 5.13 1.12 -4.67
C ILE A 107 5.18 -0.36 -5.06
N PHE A 108 4.19 -0.86 -5.80
CA PHE A 108 4.18 -2.25 -6.25
C PHE A 108 5.23 -2.57 -7.33
N LYS A 109 5.75 -1.56 -8.03
CA LYS A 109 6.89 -1.73 -8.92
C LYS A 109 8.21 -1.91 -8.18
N THR A 110 8.34 -1.30 -6.99
CA THR A 110 9.66 -1.08 -6.36
C THR A 110 9.84 -1.75 -5.01
N CYS A 111 8.82 -1.75 -4.15
CA CYS A 111 8.93 -2.12 -2.73
C CYS A 111 7.68 -2.77 -2.13
N ALA A 112 6.71 -3.22 -2.93
CA ALA A 112 5.62 -4.07 -2.48
C ALA A 112 5.37 -5.24 -3.44
N ASP A 113 4.99 -6.40 -2.91
CA ASP A 113 4.66 -7.58 -3.71
C ASP A 113 3.16 -7.61 -4.00
N PHE A 114 2.77 -7.54 -5.29
CA PHE A 114 1.37 -7.77 -5.64
C PHE A 114 0.97 -9.24 -5.44
N PHE A 115 1.93 -10.17 -5.60
CA PHE A 115 1.73 -11.60 -5.34
C PHE A 115 2.84 -12.23 -4.50
N PRO A 116 2.50 -13.11 -3.55
CA PRO A 116 1.13 -13.46 -3.14
C PRO A 116 0.48 -12.35 -2.31
N HIS A 117 -0.85 -12.33 -2.26
CA HIS A 117 -1.60 -11.42 -1.41
C HIS A 117 -2.80 -12.12 -0.75
N LEU A 118 -3.29 -11.54 0.34
CA LEU A 118 -4.44 -12.05 1.07
C LEU A 118 -5.70 -11.24 0.73
N PRO A 119 -6.78 -11.86 0.20
CA PRO A 119 -8.04 -11.18 -0.06
C PRO A 119 -8.87 -11.07 1.23
N LEU A 120 -8.92 -9.89 1.83
CA LEU A 120 -9.57 -9.62 3.12
C LEU A 120 -11.09 -9.41 3.02
N GLY A 121 -11.65 -9.38 1.81
CA GLY A 121 -13.05 -9.07 1.62
C GLY A 121 -13.38 -7.60 1.93
N LYS A 122 -14.62 -7.34 2.38
CA LYS A 122 -15.05 -6.00 2.80
C LYS A 122 -14.72 -5.66 4.25
N GLY A 123 -14.31 -6.66 5.04
CA GLY A 123 -14.26 -6.58 6.50
C GLY A 123 -12.93 -6.15 7.08
N GLY A 124 -11.87 -6.10 6.26
CA GLY A 124 -10.53 -5.83 6.77
C GLY A 124 -9.90 -7.00 7.48
N VAL A 125 -8.83 -6.68 8.19
CA VAL A 125 -7.99 -7.63 8.90
C VAL A 125 -8.59 -7.97 10.27
N MET A 126 -9.09 -6.97 11.00
CA MET A 126 -9.58 -7.17 12.37
C MET A 126 -10.76 -8.12 12.46
N ARG A 127 -11.61 -8.18 11.42
CA ARG A 127 -12.80 -9.03 11.40
C ARG A 127 -12.49 -10.52 11.54
N GLN A 128 -11.26 -10.94 11.24
CA GLN A 128 -10.85 -12.35 11.33
C GLN A 128 -10.48 -12.77 12.75
N PHE A 129 -10.36 -11.81 13.68
CA PHE A 129 -9.86 -12.06 15.03
C PHE A 129 -10.81 -11.55 16.12
N LYS A 130 -10.82 -12.25 17.25
CA LYS A 130 -11.43 -11.81 18.51
C LYS A 130 -10.39 -11.08 19.35
N LEU A 131 -10.24 -9.79 19.09
CA LEU A 131 -9.25 -8.94 19.75
C LEU A 131 -9.82 -8.29 21.02
N SER A 132 -8.99 -8.17 22.05
CA SER A 132 -9.31 -7.36 23.24
C SER A 132 -8.79 -5.95 23.00
N PRO A 133 -9.57 -4.88 23.24
CA PRO A 133 -9.13 -3.50 23.00
C PRO A 133 -7.84 -3.08 23.72
N GLU A 134 -7.47 -3.79 24.78
CA GLU A 134 -6.30 -3.51 25.61
C GLU A 134 -5.00 -4.14 25.09
N THR A 135 -5.06 -4.94 24.02
CA THR A 135 -3.88 -5.63 23.48
C THR A 135 -3.16 -4.79 22.43
N LEU A 136 -1.85 -5.01 22.32
CA LEU A 136 -1.02 -4.37 21.31
C LEU A 136 -1.44 -4.85 19.91
N ALA A 137 -1.81 -6.12 19.78
CA ALA A 137 -2.39 -6.68 18.58
C ALA A 137 -3.65 -5.93 18.14
N CYS A 138 -4.52 -5.49 19.05
CA CYS A 138 -5.67 -4.67 18.68
C CYS A 138 -5.23 -3.34 18.07
N SER A 139 -4.36 -2.60 18.76
CA SER A 139 -3.90 -1.28 18.29
C SER A 139 -3.18 -1.33 16.93
N VAL A 140 -2.33 -2.34 16.70
CA VAL A 140 -1.61 -2.49 15.42
C VAL A 140 -2.57 -2.88 14.29
N MET A 141 -3.55 -3.72 14.57
CA MET A 141 -4.54 -4.15 13.57
C MET A 141 -5.56 -3.05 13.27
N ASP A 142 -5.93 -2.25 14.28
CA ASP A 142 -6.71 -1.01 14.14
C ASP A 142 -5.99 -0.05 13.18
N GLU A 143 -4.68 0.15 13.35
CA GLU A 143 -3.91 1.00 12.43
C GLU A 143 -3.90 0.45 11.00
N LEU A 144 -3.69 -0.86 10.81
CA LEU A 144 -3.72 -1.48 9.48
C LEU A 144 -5.10 -1.35 8.79
N ASP A 145 -6.17 -1.32 9.58
CA ASP A 145 -7.55 -1.15 9.13
C ASP A 145 -8.01 0.32 9.01
N ASP A 146 -7.28 1.26 9.60
CA ASP A 146 -7.53 2.70 9.45
C ASP A 146 -7.15 3.17 8.05
N TRP A 147 -8.11 3.76 7.33
CA TRP A 147 -7.89 4.18 5.96
C TRP A 147 -7.33 5.58 5.95
N ASN A 148 -6.18 5.76 5.30
CA ASN A 148 -5.65 7.07 5.04
C ASN A 148 -6.35 7.68 3.80
N PRO A 149 -7.23 8.67 3.99
CA PRO A 149 -8.02 9.24 2.90
C PRO A 149 -7.19 10.02 1.88
N PHE A 150 -5.95 10.39 2.22
CA PHE A 150 -5.06 11.07 1.31
C PHE A 150 -4.37 10.11 0.34
N LEU A 151 -4.14 8.85 0.75
CA LEU A 151 -3.38 7.90 -0.06
C LEU A 151 -4.21 7.16 -1.09
N HIS A 152 -5.55 7.19 -0.95
CA HIS A 152 -6.48 6.60 -1.89
C HIS A 152 -7.34 7.67 -2.58
N ASN A 153 -7.84 7.37 -3.77
CA ASN A 153 -8.85 8.22 -4.42
C ASN A 153 -10.19 7.48 -4.50
N ALA A 154 -11.28 8.13 -4.09
CA ALA A 154 -12.63 7.55 -4.09
C ALA A 154 -12.70 6.18 -3.39
N GLY A 155 -11.87 5.97 -2.36
CA GLY A 155 -11.77 4.72 -1.62
C GLY A 155 -11.07 3.59 -2.36
N MET A 156 -10.29 3.88 -3.41
CA MET A 156 -9.54 2.91 -4.21
C MET A 156 -8.04 3.21 -4.19
N GLY A 157 -7.23 2.16 -4.12
CA GLY A 157 -5.79 2.19 -4.07
C GLY A 157 -5.22 1.81 -2.70
N ILE A 158 -4.00 2.25 -2.42
CA ILE A 158 -3.33 2.02 -1.13
C ILE A 158 -4.07 2.76 -0.02
N THR A 159 -4.45 2.05 1.04
CA THR A 159 -5.17 2.60 2.19
C THR A 159 -4.26 2.86 3.38
N ASN A 160 -3.36 1.94 3.70
CA ASN A 160 -2.40 2.09 4.79
C ASN A 160 -1.28 1.04 4.69
N TRP A 161 -0.29 1.13 5.57
CA TRP A 161 0.75 0.11 5.74
C TRP A 161 1.23 0.03 7.18
N LEU A 162 1.86 -1.07 7.53
CA LEU A 162 2.63 -1.26 8.75
C LEU A 162 4.09 -1.49 8.39
N THR A 163 5.00 -0.92 9.16
CA THR A 163 6.43 -1.15 9.03
C THR A 163 6.81 -2.52 9.58
N HIS A 164 8.05 -2.95 9.33
CA HIS A 164 8.56 -4.16 9.97
C HIS A 164 8.56 -4.04 11.51
N GLU A 165 8.85 -2.84 12.05
CA GLU A 165 8.82 -2.59 13.49
C GLU A 165 7.40 -2.80 14.07
N ASP A 166 6.38 -2.28 13.40
CA ASP A 166 4.98 -2.49 13.81
C ASP A 166 4.61 -3.99 13.78
N LEU A 167 5.08 -4.73 12.77
CA LEU A 167 4.86 -6.17 12.68
C LEU A 167 5.63 -6.96 13.75
N GLN A 168 6.79 -6.49 14.22
CA GLN A 168 7.46 -7.11 15.36
C GLN A 168 6.60 -7.02 16.63
N TYR A 169 5.97 -5.88 16.87
CA TYR A 169 5.04 -5.71 17.98
C TYR A 169 3.82 -6.64 17.86
N LEU A 170 3.23 -6.72 16.67
CA LEU A 170 2.13 -7.65 16.40
C LEU A 170 2.56 -9.12 16.59
N TYR A 171 3.77 -9.47 16.15
CA TYR A 171 4.31 -10.83 16.26
C TYR A 171 4.55 -11.25 17.70
N LEU A 172 5.07 -10.34 18.54
CA LEU A 172 5.27 -10.57 19.97
C LEU A 172 3.95 -10.76 20.71
N ASP A 173 2.87 -10.16 20.22
CA ASP A 173 1.52 -10.26 20.79
C ASP A 173 0.60 -11.23 20.03
N LYS A 174 1.16 -12.09 19.15
CA LYS A 174 0.38 -12.94 18.24
C LYS A 174 -0.55 -13.93 18.94
N GLU A 175 -0.30 -14.25 20.21
CA GLU A 175 -1.14 -15.15 21.01
C GLU A 175 -2.52 -14.55 21.33
N ASN A 176 -2.67 -13.22 21.16
CA ASN A 176 -3.94 -12.52 21.24
C ASN A 176 -4.72 -12.50 19.91
N LEU A 177 -4.13 -12.95 18.79
CA LEU A 177 -4.78 -13.10 17.49
C LEU A 177 -5.62 -14.38 17.41
N LYS A 178 -6.68 -14.44 18.23
CA LYS A 178 -7.56 -15.61 18.31
C LYS A 178 -8.60 -15.57 17.19
N HIS A 179 -8.70 -16.65 16.41
CA HIS A 179 -9.71 -16.84 15.37
C HIS A 179 -10.53 -18.12 15.64
N ASP A 180 -11.78 -18.18 15.14
CA ASP A 180 -12.69 -19.32 15.33
C ASP A 180 -12.49 -20.39 14.24
N ASP A 181 -11.26 -20.89 14.06
CA ASP A 181 -10.88 -21.79 12.95
C ASP A 181 -11.20 -21.19 11.57
N ASP A 182 -11.14 -19.86 11.46
CA ASP A 182 -11.26 -19.14 10.19
C ASP A 182 -10.00 -19.33 9.35
N SER A 183 -10.15 -19.91 8.15
CA SER A 183 -9.03 -20.15 7.23
C SER A 183 -8.27 -18.87 6.87
N LEU A 184 -8.98 -17.74 6.81
CA LEU A 184 -8.35 -16.45 6.50
C LEU A 184 -7.49 -15.93 7.66
N GLY A 185 -7.89 -16.20 8.91
CA GLY A 185 -7.10 -15.93 10.11
C GLY A 185 -5.80 -16.72 10.13
N GLU A 186 -5.85 -18.02 9.81
CA GLU A 186 -4.66 -18.89 9.71
C GLU A 186 -3.68 -18.42 8.61
N GLU A 187 -4.23 -17.99 7.47
CA GLU A 187 -3.44 -17.48 6.36
C GLU A 187 -2.79 -16.14 6.67
N LEU A 188 -3.48 -15.27 7.42
CA LEU A 188 -2.88 -14.01 7.90
C LEU A 188 -1.74 -14.28 8.88
N LEU A 189 -1.90 -15.22 9.81
CA LEU A 189 -0.82 -15.62 10.72
C LEU A 189 0.38 -16.20 9.97
N SER A 190 0.13 -16.99 8.93
CA SER A 190 1.18 -17.52 8.05
C SER A 190 1.91 -16.40 7.30
N LEU A 191 1.17 -15.42 6.78
CA LEU A 191 1.73 -14.25 6.11
C LEU A 191 2.53 -13.37 7.09
N LEU A 192 2.06 -13.21 8.34
CA LEU A 192 2.77 -12.50 9.40
C LEU A 192 4.10 -13.18 9.76
N GLU A 193 4.11 -14.51 9.85
CA GLU A 193 5.34 -15.29 10.06
C GLU A 193 6.35 -15.10 8.92
N ALA A 194 5.86 -15.10 7.67
CA ALA A 194 6.69 -14.84 6.50
C ALA A 194 7.24 -13.40 6.51
N ALA A 195 6.40 -12.40 6.77
CA ALA A 195 6.81 -10.99 6.84
C ALA A 195 7.86 -10.77 7.92
N HIS A 196 7.61 -11.27 9.13
CA HIS A 196 8.53 -11.16 10.27
C HIS A 196 9.89 -11.80 9.96
N SER A 197 9.89 -13.02 9.40
CA SER A 197 11.13 -13.76 9.09
C SER A 197 11.97 -13.12 7.99
N ASN A 198 11.35 -12.32 7.11
CA ASN A 198 12.03 -11.61 6.03
C ASN A 198 12.26 -10.12 6.33
N GLU A 199 11.97 -9.69 7.56
CA GLU A 199 12.09 -8.30 7.99
C GLU A 199 11.27 -7.30 7.16
N LEU A 200 10.04 -7.69 6.82
CA LEU A 200 9.10 -6.92 6.00
C LEU A 200 7.94 -6.38 6.83
N GLY A 201 7.27 -5.38 6.28
CA GLY A 201 5.99 -4.83 6.71
C GLY A 201 4.79 -5.34 5.88
N PHE A 202 3.64 -4.72 6.12
CA PHE A 202 2.40 -4.97 5.38
C PHE A 202 1.91 -3.71 4.69
N ILE A 203 1.29 -3.84 3.52
CA ILE A 203 0.56 -2.74 2.86
C ILE A 203 -0.83 -3.21 2.44
N THR A 204 -1.84 -2.38 2.69
CA THR A 204 -3.24 -2.65 2.35
C THR A 204 -3.71 -1.78 1.21
N GLY A 205 -4.58 -2.34 0.38
CA GLY A 205 -5.28 -1.60 -0.64
C GLY A 205 -6.72 -2.06 -0.82
N VAL A 206 -7.50 -1.23 -1.51
CA VAL A 206 -8.91 -1.47 -1.87
C VAL A 206 -9.07 -1.32 -3.37
N ASP A 207 -9.74 -2.26 -4.02
CA ASP A 207 -10.09 -2.17 -5.46
C ASP A 207 -8.89 -1.72 -6.32
N MET A 208 -7.72 -2.32 -6.04
CA MET A 208 -6.48 -1.97 -6.72
C MET A 208 -6.53 -2.36 -8.21
N ARG A 209 -5.68 -1.73 -9.03
CA ARG A 209 -5.64 -1.93 -10.48
C ARG A 209 -4.91 -3.22 -10.85
N GLU A 210 -5.53 -4.37 -10.56
CA GLU A 210 -4.96 -5.70 -10.76
C GLU A 210 -4.41 -5.87 -12.19
N ASP A 211 -5.13 -5.38 -13.20
CA ASP A 211 -4.73 -5.44 -14.62
C ASP A 211 -3.37 -4.78 -14.93
N ILE A 212 -2.98 -3.77 -14.15
CA ILE A 212 -1.67 -3.12 -14.24
C ILE A 212 -0.67 -3.80 -13.29
N LEU A 213 -1.07 -4.05 -12.05
CA LEU A 213 -0.17 -4.54 -11.00
C LEU A 213 0.32 -5.98 -11.27
N GLU A 214 -0.50 -6.82 -11.89
CA GLU A 214 -0.10 -8.19 -12.30
C GLU A 214 0.98 -8.22 -13.39
N LEU A 215 1.10 -7.14 -14.18
CA LEU A 215 2.05 -7.02 -15.27
C LEU A 215 3.40 -6.44 -14.83
N LEU A 216 3.48 -5.88 -13.62
CA LEU A 216 4.72 -5.32 -13.10
C LEU A 216 5.78 -6.44 -13.04
N PRO A 217 7.01 -6.16 -13.52
CA PRO A 217 8.07 -7.16 -13.58
C PRO A 217 8.26 -7.76 -12.18
N ASN A 218 8.51 -9.07 -12.11
CA ASN A 218 8.58 -9.90 -10.90
C ASN A 218 9.61 -9.42 -9.84
N ASN A 219 9.53 -8.20 -9.34
CA ASN A 219 10.26 -7.68 -8.20
C ASN A 219 9.61 -8.24 -6.94
N LYS A 220 9.67 -9.57 -6.84
CA LYS A 220 9.30 -10.25 -5.61
C LYS A 220 10.34 -9.89 -4.56
N ILE A 221 9.94 -9.11 -3.57
CA ILE A 221 10.72 -8.83 -2.36
C ILE A 221 11.13 -10.17 -1.73
N VAL A 222 10.20 -11.13 -1.73
CA VAL A 222 10.45 -12.49 -1.27
C VAL A 222 10.57 -13.45 -2.46
N LYS A 223 11.76 -14.01 -2.68
CA LYS A 223 11.98 -15.02 -3.74
C LYS A 223 10.95 -16.16 -3.62
N PRO A 224 10.43 -16.71 -4.73
CA PRO A 224 9.46 -17.81 -4.71
C PRO A 224 9.88 -18.98 -3.81
N GLY A 225 11.16 -19.35 -3.79
CA GLY A 225 11.68 -20.44 -2.95
C GLY A 225 11.78 -20.14 -1.45
N THR A 226 11.60 -18.88 -1.04
CA THR A 226 11.51 -18.49 0.39
C THR A 226 10.10 -18.66 0.93
N TRP A 227 9.10 -18.77 0.04
CA TRP A 227 7.77 -19.20 0.43
C TRP A 227 7.81 -20.71 0.66
N THR A 228 8.15 -21.14 1.88
CA THR A 228 7.87 -22.51 2.33
C THR A 228 6.36 -22.78 2.45
N LEU A 229 5.54 -21.78 2.13
CA LEU A 229 4.08 -21.72 2.22
C LEU A 229 3.37 -22.06 0.90
N GLU A 230 3.92 -22.94 0.06
CA GLU A 230 3.19 -23.48 -1.12
C GLU A 230 1.83 -24.14 -0.78
N ASN A 231 1.42 -24.19 0.51
CA ASN A 231 0.21 -24.81 1.02
C ASN A 231 -0.87 -23.86 1.60
N SER A 232 -0.69 -22.53 1.62
CA SER A 232 -1.75 -21.62 2.11
C SER A 232 -2.82 -21.38 1.03
N SER A 233 -3.98 -22.02 1.18
CA SER A 233 -5.04 -22.11 0.16
C SER A 233 -5.70 -20.81 -0.27
N GLY A 234 -5.70 -19.78 0.58
CA GLY A 234 -6.36 -18.50 0.32
C GLY A 234 -5.41 -17.33 0.10
N LEU A 235 -4.09 -17.57 0.06
CA LEU A 235 -3.20 -16.65 -0.64
C LEU A 235 -3.48 -16.72 -2.13
N ILE A 236 -3.72 -15.56 -2.76
CA ILE A 236 -3.84 -15.49 -4.20
C ILE A 236 -2.43 -15.52 -4.78
N TRP A 237 -2.15 -16.58 -5.52
CA TRP A 237 -0.94 -16.74 -6.31
C TRP A 237 -1.16 -16.26 -7.74
N LYS A 238 -0.06 -15.98 -8.44
CA LYS A 238 -0.10 -15.60 -9.87
C LYS A 238 -0.96 -16.60 -10.64
N ARG A 239 -2.01 -16.10 -11.30
CA ARG A 239 -2.90 -16.90 -12.15
C ARG A 239 -2.20 -17.43 -13.40
#